data_AF-A0A945L402-F1
#
_entry.id   AF-A0A945L402-F1
#
_cell.length_a   1.000
_cell.length_b   1.000
_cell.length_c   1.000
_cell.angle_alpha   90.00
_cell.angle_beta   90.00
_cell.angle_gamma   90.00
#
_symmetry.space_group_name_H-M   'P 1'
#
loop_
_entity.id
_entity.type
_entity.pdbx_description
1 polymer ?
#
loop_
_entity_poly.entity_id
_entity_poly.type
_entity_poly.pdbx_seq_one_letter_code
_entity_poly.pdbx_strand_id
1 'polypeptide(L)'
;MQSIGERLEEARKRKGITVREAAEATKIRGDYINSFESNTFKINIPDIYTRGFLRSYASYLKLNVDKIITDYNAHLLGEGKSPRRDSREFFGRLELQQTPPTDEPNGANAPSDHNFKSATDATESVSILEKLNLEKDVAIKIAIAGTLALAVIITLVWGILAFMGSEEPSADTSLTATPATTSPAANATTFTLIANDDVRVGIRQINGDIPIFEAPLPQGVEKELAATGSIRVTYSDAAALSIRIGTETYQMVQGKTSIRITPSDIFKKQAGAN
;
A
#
# COMPACT_ATOMS: atom_id res chain seq x y z
N MET A 1 -7.32 -23.85 12.43
CA MET A 1 -8.00 -22.54 12.51
C MET A 1 -7.57 -21.74 11.30
N GLN A 2 -8.51 -21.13 10.59
CA GLN A 2 -8.21 -20.27 9.43
C GLN A 2 -7.46 -19.01 9.91
N SER A 3 -6.43 -18.62 9.19
CA SER A 3 -5.64 -17.41 9.49
C SER A 3 -6.46 -16.13 9.27
N ILE A 4 -5.95 -15.00 9.78
CA ILE A 4 -6.59 -13.70 9.56
C ILE A 4 -6.58 -13.38 8.06
N GLY A 5 -5.47 -13.63 7.38
CA GLY A 5 -5.30 -13.35 5.96
C GLY A 5 -6.27 -14.14 5.08
N GLU A 6 -6.37 -15.45 5.28
CA GLU A 6 -7.31 -16.31 4.54
C GLU A 6 -8.76 -15.84 4.69
N ARG A 7 -9.17 -15.42 5.90
CA ARG A 7 -10.53 -14.89 6.15
C ARG A 7 -10.81 -13.61 5.39
N LEU A 8 -9.81 -12.72 5.30
CA LEU A 8 -9.92 -11.45 4.57
C LEU A 8 -10.00 -11.72 3.06
N GLU A 9 -9.13 -12.58 2.55
CA GLU A 9 -9.10 -12.95 1.13
C GLU A 9 -10.41 -13.61 0.69
N GLU A 10 -10.89 -14.59 1.47
CA GLU A 10 -12.14 -15.30 1.17
C GLU A 10 -13.35 -14.35 1.19
N ALA A 11 -13.41 -13.43 2.16
CA ALA A 11 -14.46 -12.42 2.21
C ALA A 11 -14.41 -11.45 1.02
N ARG A 12 -13.20 -11.03 0.60
CA ARG A 12 -13.03 -10.21 -0.61
C ARG A 12 -13.50 -10.94 -1.85
N LYS A 13 -13.05 -12.19 -2.05
CA LYS A 13 -13.44 -13.04 -3.19
C LYS A 13 -14.95 -13.28 -3.22
N ARG A 14 -15.58 -13.53 -2.07
CA ARG A 14 -17.04 -13.69 -1.95
C ARG A 14 -17.82 -12.42 -2.29
N LYS A 15 -17.26 -11.23 -2.07
CA LYS A 15 -17.84 -9.97 -2.56
C LYS A 15 -17.59 -9.73 -4.06
N GLY A 16 -16.78 -10.55 -4.73
CA GLY A 16 -16.50 -10.43 -6.16
C GLY A 16 -15.63 -9.23 -6.54
N ILE A 17 -14.88 -8.66 -5.58
CA ILE A 17 -14.08 -7.45 -5.80
C ILE A 17 -12.59 -7.75 -5.88
N THR A 18 -11.89 -6.94 -6.68
CA THR A 18 -10.44 -6.98 -6.82
C THR A 18 -9.74 -6.27 -5.66
N VAL A 19 -8.44 -6.55 -5.46
CA VAL A 19 -7.61 -5.83 -4.50
C VAL A 19 -7.54 -4.34 -4.84
N ARG A 20 -7.54 -3.99 -6.14
CA ARG A 20 -7.55 -2.60 -6.61
C ARG A 20 -8.82 -1.85 -6.18
N GLU A 21 -9.98 -2.45 -6.39
CA GLU A 21 -11.27 -1.86 -5.97
C GLU A 21 -11.35 -1.72 -4.45
N ALA A 22 -10.87 -2.73 -3.70
CA ALA A 22 -10.80 -2.65 -2.25
C ALA A 22 -9.85 -1.53 -1.78
N ALA A 23 -8.71 -1.36 -2.44
CA ALA A 23 -7.76 -0.27 -2.16
C ALA A 23 -8.37 1.11 -2.42
N GLU A 24 -9.07 1.27 -3.54
CA GLU A 24 -9.76 2.51 -3.90
C GLU A 24 -10.86 2.89 -2.90
N ALA A 25 -11.64 1.90 -2.45
CA ALA A 25 -12.74 2.08 -1.51
C ALA A 25 -12.28 2.37 -0.08
N THR A 26 -11.24 1.67 0.38
CA THR A 26 -10.76 1.80 1.77
C THR A 26 -9.65 2.84 1.95
N LYS A 27 -9.09 3.35 0.85
CA LYS A 27 -7.90 4.22 0.82
C LYS A 27 -6.65 3.56 1.44
N ILE A 28 -6.63 2.23 1.45
CA ILE A 28 -5.47 1.43 1.86
C ILE A 28 -4.69 1.06 0.60
N ARG A 29 -3.36 1.18 0.62
CA ARG A 29 -2.52 0.73 -0.52
C ARG A 29 -2.75 -0.76 -0.80
N GLY A 30 -2.84 -1.13 -2.08
CA GLY A 30 -3.02 -2.52 -2.51
C GLY A 30 -1.95 -3.46 -1.96
N ASP A 31 -0.70 -3.01 -1.86
CA ASP A 31 0.41 -3.78 -1.27
C ASP A 31 0.12 -4.21 0.18
N TYR A 32 -0.53 -3.34 0.97
CA TYR A 32 -0.88 -3.63 2.36
C TYR A 32 -2.06 -4.59 2.43
N ILE A 33 -3.04 -4.45 1.54
CA ILE A 33 -4.16 -5.41 1.44
C ILE A 33 -3.62 -6.81 1.10
N ASN A 34 -2.73 -6.92 0.12
CA ASN A 34 -2.06 -8.17 -0.23
C ASN A 34 -1.26 -8.74 0.95
N SER A 35 -0.56 -7.88 1.69
CA SER A 35 0.17 -8.29 2.89
C SER A 35 -0.76 -8.83 3.98
N PHE A 36 -1.90 -8.19 4.21
CA PHE A 36 -2.91 -8.67 5.16
C PHE A 36 -3.52 -10.00 4.73
N GLU A 37 -3.90 -10.15 3.45
CA GLU A 37 -4.40 -11.41 2.88
C GLU A 37 -3.36 -12.53 2.96
N SER A 38 -2.07 -12.20 2.87
CA SER A 38 -0.94 -13.13 3.03
C SER A 38 -0.51 -13.32 4.50
N ASN A 39 -1.33 -12.87 5.46
CA ASN A 39 -1.09 -12.96 6.90
C ASN A 39 0.28 -12.37 7.35
N THR A 40 0.76 -11.34 6.63
CA THR A 40 2.02 -10.64 6.88
C THR A 40 1.75 -9.21 7.34
N PHE A 41 2.00 -8.93 8.62
CA PHE A 41 1.65 -7.63 9.24
C PHE A 41 2.85 -6.73 9.55
N LYS A 42 4.08 -7.20 9.31
CA LYS A 42 5.33 -6.44 9.49
C LYS A 42 5.60 -5.51 8.31
N ILE A 43 4.76 -4.51 8.12
CA ILE A 43 4.75 -3.63 6.92
C ILE A 43 5.45 -2.27 7.11
N ASN A 44 6.50 -2.18 7.95
CA ASN A 44 7.30 -0.95 8.20
C ASN A 44 6.47 0.32 8.52
N ILE A 45 5.28 0.16 9.08
CA ILE A 45 4.45 1.25 9.59
C ILE A 45 4.19 1.05 11.09
N PRO A 46 3.92 2.13 11.85
CA PRO A 46 3.52 2.00 13.24
C PRO A 46 2.26 1.14 13.39
N ASP A 47 2.24 0.26 14.39
CA ASP A 47 1.18 -0.73 14.62
C ASP A 47 -0.23 -0.11 14.76
N ILE A 48 -0.32 1.12 15.26
CA ILE A 48 -1.58 1.86 15.34
C ILE A 48 -2.25 2.02 13.96
N TYR A 49 -1.47 2.22 12.90
CA TYR A 49 -1.97 2.33 11.53
C TYR A 49 -2.35 0.96 10.97
N THR A 50 -1.57 -0.09 11.25
CA THR A 50 -1.91 -1.47 10.86
C THR A 50 -3.28 -1.86 11.42
N ARG A 51 -3.52 -1.61 12.71
CA ARG A 51 -4.84 -1.87 13.35
C ARG A 51 -5.96 -1.05 12.71
N GLY A 52 -5.69 0.22 12.41
CA GLY A 52 -6.65 1.11 11.74
C GLY A 52 -7.05 0.60 10.35
N PHE A 53 -6.06 0.22 9.54
CA PHE A 53 -6.28 -0.35 8.21
C PHE A 53 -7.00 -1.70 8.26
N LEU A 54 -6.60 -2.57 9.19
CA LEU A 54 -7.24 -3.88 9.37
C LEU A 54 -8.72 -3.73 9.78
N ARG A 55 -9.04 -2.76 10.65
CA ARG A 55 -10.41 -2.41 11.02
C ARG A 55 -11.21 -1.88 9.83
N SER A 56 -10.65 -0.93 9.07
CA SER A 56 -11.30 -0.36 7.89
C SER A 56 -11.60 -1.45 6.85
N TYR A 57 -10.62 -2.32 6.58
CA TYR A 57 -10.77 -3.39 5.60
C TYR A 57 -11.77 -4.46 6.05
N ALA A 58 -11.72 -4.92 7.30
CA ALA A 58 -12.69 -5.86 7.84
C ALA A 58 -14.13 -5.31 7.80
N SER A 59 -14.30 -4.03 8.15
CA SER A 59 -15.60 -3.34 8.08
C SER A 59 -16.13 -3.27 6.64
N TYR A 60 -15.25 -2.91 5.69
CA TYR A 60 -15.59 -2.89 4.27
C TYR A 60 -16.00 -4.28 3.75
N LEU A 61 -15.33 -5.34 4.19
CA LEU A 61 -15.64 -6.73 3.87
C LEU A 61 -16.84 -7.32 4.64
N LYS A 62 -17.47 -6.53 5.54
CA LYS A 62 -18.58 -6.98 6.40
C LYS A 62 -18.21 -8.15 7.31
N LEU A 63 -16.95 -8.21 7.74
CA LEU A 63 -16.47 -9.15 8.74
C LEU A 63 -16.63 -8.59 10.16
N ASN A 64 -16.63 -9.48 11.15
CA ASN A 64 -16.56 -9.06 12.55
C ASN A 64 -15.18 -8.44 12.84
N VAL A 65 -15.19 -7.12 12.97
CA VAL A 65 -14.00 -6.29 13.22
C VAL A 65 -13.33 -6.65 14.53
N ASP A 66 -14.10 -6.79 15.61
CA ASP A 66 -13.54 -7.06 16.95
C ASP A 66 -12.83 -8.40 17.00
N LYS A 67 -13.38 -9.41 16.31
CA LYS A 67 -12.72 -10.70 16.16
C LYS A 67 -11.40 -10.58 15.39
N ILE A 68 -11.39 -9.88 14.25
CA ILE A 68 -10.16 -9.69 13.45
C ILE A 68 -9.07 -8.99 14.27
N ILE A 69 -9.42 -7.94 15.00
CA ILE A 69 -8.48 -7.19 15.83
C ILE A 69 -8.00 -8.01 17.03
N THR A 70 -8.88 -8.81 17.64
CA THR A 70 -8.51 -9.72 18.74
C THR A 70 -7.51 -10.78 18.27
N ASP A 71 -7.80 -11.42 17.13
CA ASP A 71 -6.92 -12.41 16.51
C ASP A 71 -5.55 -11.77 16.16
N TYR A 72 -5.56 -10.52 15.67
CA TYR A 72 -4.34 -9.76 15.36
C TYR A 72 -3.51 -9.43 16.60
N ASN A 73 -4.15 -9.02 17.70
CA ASN A 73 -3.46 -8.76 18.96
C ASN A 73 -2.82 -10.05 19.52
N ALA A 74 -3.50 -11.19 19.39
CA ALA A 74 -2.95 -12.49 19.75
C ALA A 74 -1.75 -12.87 18.86
N HIS A 75 -1.81 -12.59 17.56
CA HIS A 75 -0.70 -12.78 16.63
C HIS A 75 0.55 -12.00 17.04
N LEU A 76 0.40 -10.73 17.42
CA LEU A 76 1.51 -9.89 17.89
C LEU A 76 2.16 -10.42 19.18
N LEU A 77 1.37 -10.95 20.11
CA LEU A 77 1.86 -11.54 21.35
C LEU A 77 2.63 -12.85 21.09
N GLY A 78 2.18 -13.65 20.11
CA GLY A 78 2.86 -14.87 19.67
C GLY A 78 4.19 -14.62 18.96
N GLU A 79 4.31 -13.52 18.20
CA GLU A 79 5.56 -13.09 17.56
C GLU A 79 6.53 -12.35 18.51
N GLY A 80 6.11 -12.08 19.75
CA GLY A 80 6.72 -11.16 20.71
C GLY A 80 8.04 -11.57 21.39
N LYS A 81 8.83 -12.51 20.83
CA LYS A 81 10.26 -12.65 21.21
C LYS A 81 11.13 -11.77 20.31
N SER A 82 10.96 -10.46 20.40
CA SER A 82 12.00 -9.48 20.03
C SER A 82 11.72 -8.15 20.74
N PRO A 83 12.67 -7.62 21.55
CA PRO A 83 12.45 -6.42 22.32
C PRO A 83 12.66 -5.20 21.42
N ARG A 84 11.63 -4.37 21.23
CA ARG A 84 11.85 -2.96 20.93
C ARG A 84 11.08 -2.11 21.93
N ARG A 85 11.91 -1.49 22.76
CA ARG A 85 11.65 -0.53 23.82
C ARG A 85 11.33 0.84 23.20
N ASP A 86 10.70 1.68 24.01
CA ASP A 86 10.44 3.12 23.85
C ASP A 86 9.33 3.57 22.91
N SER A 87 8.11 3.67 23.46
CA SER A 87 7.12 4.71 23.13
C SER A 87 6.00 4.85 24.20
N ARG A 88 6.23 4.45 25.46
CA ARG A 88 5.17 4.45 26.50
C ARG A 88 5.36 5.40 27.68
N GLU A 89 6.25 6.38 27.55
CA GLU A 89 6.38 7.48 28.51
C GLU A 89 5.68 8.75 28.00
N PHE A 90 4.44 8.63 27.52
CA PHE A 90 3.63 9.81 27.18
C PHE A 90 2.14 9.52 27.26
N PHE A 91 1.62 9.20 28.44
CA PHE A 91 0.31 9.73 28.86
C PHE A 91 0.32 9.78 30.39
N GLY A 92 0.07 10.99 30.90
CA GLY A 92 0.20 11.37 32.29
C GLY A 92 -0.50 10.41 33.24
N ARG A 93 0.30 9.92 34.19
CA ARG A 93 -0.13 9.45 35.49
C ARG A 93 -0.93 10.56 36.18
N LEU A 94 -2.23 10.62 35.94
CA LEU A 94 -3.17 11.32 36.81
C LEU A 94 -3.44 10.37 37.98
N GLU A 95 -2.66 10.57 39.04
CA GLU A 95 -2.70 9.83 40.29
C GLU A 95 -4.02 10.13 41.02
N LEU A 96 -4.98 9.19 40.98
CA LEU A 96 -6.11 9.18 41.89
C LEU A 96 -5.83 8.16 42.98
N GLN A 97 -5.33 8.70 44.09
CA GLN A 97 -5.27 8.10 45.40
C GLN A 97 -6.65 7.56 45.81
N GLN A 98 -6.81 6.25 45.91
CA GLN A 98 -7.80 5.63 46.80
C GLN A 98 -7.08 4.59 47.64
N THR A 99 -6.97 4.90 48.92
CA THR A 99 -6.44 4.04 49.99
C THR A 99 -7.34 2.83 50.24
N PRO A 100 -6.79 1.69 50.69
CA PRO A 100 -7.53 0.44 50.86
C PRO A 100 -8.30 0.41 52.20
N PRO A 101 -9.27 -0.52 52.32
CA PRO A 101 -9.40 -1.24 53.57
C PRO A 101 -9.34 -2.76 53.35
N THR A 102 -8.41 -3.38 54.08
CA THR A 102 -8.37 -4.80 54.42
C THR A 102 -9.56 -5.13 55.32
N ASP A 103 -10.20 -6.28 55.12
CA ASP A 103 -10.49 -7.30 56.15
C ASP A 103 -11.39 -8.42 55.58
N GLU A 104 -10.82 -9.62 55.46
CA GLU A 104 -11.50 -10.93 55.43
C GLU A 104 -12.19 -11.20 56.79
N PRO A 105 -13.18 -12.12 56.98
CA PRO A 105 -13.07 -13.52 56.51
C PRO A 105 -14.35 -14.38 56.30
N ASN A 106 -14.12 -15.52 55.63
CA ASN A 106 -14.70 -16.87 55.83
C ASN A 106 -16.17 -17.18 55.48
N GLY A 107 -16.38 -18.28 54.75
CA GLY A 107 -17.68 -18.94 54.59
C GLY A 107 -17.73 -19.93 53.42
N ALA A 108 -17.26 -21.15 53.65
CA ALA A 108 -17.41 -22.29 52.73
C ALA A 108 -18.88 -22.70 52.52
N ASN A 109 -19.24 -23.09 51.28
CA ASN A 109 -20.13 -24.21 50.94
C ASN A 109 -20.14 -24.45 49.41
N ALA A 110 -19.91 -25.70 48.99
CA ALA A 110 -19.96 -26.22 47.61
C ALA A 110 -21.41 -26.68 47.25
N PRO A 111 -21.72 -27.40 46.15
CA PRO A 111 -21.08 -27.61 44.83
C PRO A 111 -22.10 -27.47 43.63
N SER A 112 -21.77 -28.01 42.43
CA SER A 112 -22.59 -28.29 41.21
C SER A 112 -22.95 -27.08 40.32
N ASP A 113 -22.80 -27.05 38.99
CA ASP A 113 -22.74 -28.09 37.95
C ASP A 113 -21.90 -27.62 36.74
N HIS A 114 -20.90 -28.42 36.33
CA HIS A 114 -20.31 -28.32 35.00
C HIS A 114 -20.93 -29.39 34.10
N ASN A 115 -21.89 -28.97 33.28
CA ASN A 115 -22.40 -29.77 32.17
C ASN A 115 -22.28 -28.97 30.87
N PHE A 116 -21.15 -29.12 30.19
CA PHE A 116 -21.09 -28.90 28.74
C PHE A 116 -20.52 -30.16 28.10
N LYS A 117 -21.44 -31.01 27.64
CA LYS A 117 -21.17 -32.16 26.80
C LYS A 117 -20.43 -31.71 25.54
N SER A 118 -19.27 -32.32 25.32
CA SER A 118 -18.71 -32.51 23.98
C SER A 118 -19.51 -33.59 23.24
N ALA A 119 -19.82 -33.32 21.98
CA ALA A 119 -20.04 -34.29 20.92
C ALA A 119 -19.37 -33.67 19.67
N THR A 120 -18.22 -34.13 19.17
CA THR A 120 -18.04 -35.30 18.28
C THR A 120 -19.26 -35.55 17.40
N ASP A 121 -19.22 -35.18 16.13
CA ASP A 121 -18.75 -36.00 15.00
C ASP A 121 -19.31 -35.42 13.68
N ALA A 122 -18.82 -35.96 12.56
CA ALA A 122 -19.29 -35.82 11.18
C ALA A 122 -18.55 -34.80 10.30
N THR A 123 -17.38 -35.26 9.85
CA THR A 123 -16.90 -35.16 8.47
C THR A 123 -18.02 -35.39 7.45
N GLU A 124 -18.37 -34.39 6.64
CA GLU A 124 -19.02 -34.62 5.34
C GLU A 124 -18.49 -33.63 4.28
N SER A 125 -17.77 -34.20 3.33
CA SER A 125 -17.44 -33.60 2.03
C SER A 125 -18.72 -33.47 1.21
N VAL A 126 -19.09 -32.25 0.81
CA VAL A 126 -20.17 -32.05 -0.17
C VAL A 126 -19.66 -31.19 -1.34
N SER A 127 -19.66 -31.87 -2.48
CA SER A 127 -19.38 -31.45 -3.84
C SER A 127 -20.14 -30.20 -4.28
N ILE A 128 -19.39 -29.19 -4.73
CA ILE A 128 -19.82 -27.86 -5.18
C ILE A 128 -20.54 -27.85 -6.55
N LEU A 129 -20.90 -29.00 -7.14
CA LEU A 129 -21.44 -29.04 -8.51
C LEU A 129 -22.88 -29.54 -8.70
N GLU A 130 -23.65 -29.79 -7.64
CA GLU A 130 -25.01 -30.33 -7.77
C GLU A 130 -26.07 -29.35 -7.26
N LYS A 131 -26.40 -28.30 -8.04
CA LYS A 131 -27.72 -27.63 -8.12
C LYS A 131 -27.63 -26.23 -8.75
N LEU A 132 -27.47 -26.18 -10.07
CA LEU A 132 -28.09 -25.12 -10.87
C LEU A 132 -29.19 -25.82 -11.68
N ASN A 133 -30.39 -25.89 -11.10
CA ASN A 133 -31.57 -26.35 -11.83
C ASN A 133 -32.04 -25.20 -12.73
N LEU A 134 -31.20 -24.88 -13.73
CA LEU A 134 -31.42 -23.82 -14.69
C LEU A 134 -32.28 -24.40 -15.81
N GLU A 135 -33.54 -23.99 -15.82
CA GLU A 135 -34.50 -24.33 -16.88
C GLU A 135 -33.85 -24.05 -18.25
N LYS A 136 -33.93 -25.01 -19.18
CA LYS A 136 -33.21 -24.96 -20.46
C LYS A 136 -33.50 -23.66 -21.24
N ASP A 137 -34.69 -23.09 -21.06
CA ASP A 137 -35.10 -21.80 -21.63
C ASP A 137 -34.40 -20.57 -21.04
N VAL A 138 -33.99 -20.61 -19.77
CA VAL A 138 -33.26 -19.53 -19.10
C VAL A 138 -31.77 -19.58 -19.45
N ALA A 139 -31.19 -20.78 -19.54
CA ALA A 139 -29.80 -20.97 -19.95
C ALA A 139 -29.54 -20.43 -21.37
N ILE A 140 -30.48 -20.68 -22.30
CA ILE A 140 -30.39 -20.19 -23.69
C ILE A 140 -30.50 -18.67 -23.75
N LYS A 141 -31.37 -18.04 -22.94
CA LYS A 141 -31.52 -16.58 -22.90
C LYS A 141 -30.29 -15.88 -22.32
N ILE A 142 -29.67 -16.45 -21.28
CA ILE A 142 -28.42 -15.93 -20.70
C ILE A 142 -27.26 -16.08 -21.70
N ALA A 143 -27.19 -17.19 -22.44
CA ALA A 143 -26.19 -17.38 -23.48
C ALA A 143 -26.33 -16.34 -24.62
N ILE A 144 -27.55 -16.12 -25.12
CA ILE A 144 -27.80 -15.14 -26.19
C ILE A 144 -27.48 -13.71 -25.72
N ALA A 145 -27.92 -13.32 -24.52
CA ALA A 145 -27.63 -12.00 -23.95
C ALA A 145 -26.12 -11.78 -23.74
N GLY A 146 -25.40 -12.81 -23.28
CA GLY A 146 -23.94 -12.77 -23.14
C GLY A 146 -23.22 -12.62 -24.48
N THR A 147 -23.67 -13.32 -25.52
CA THR A 147 -23.08 -13.20 -26.87
C THR A 147 -23.32 -11.84 -27.52
N LEU A 148 -24.50 -11.24 -27.35
CA LEU A 148 -24.81 -9.89 -27.83
C LEU A 148 -23.97 -8.83 -27.12
N ALA A 149 -23.82 -8.93 -25.79
CA ALA A 149 -22.98 -8.02 -25.02
C ALA A 149 -21.49 -8.12 -25.44
N LEU A 150 -20.99 -9.34 -25.65
CA LEU A 150 -19.62 -9.56 -26.12
C LEU A 150 -19.39 -9.01 -27.53
N ALA A 151 -20.35 -9.19 -28.44
CA ALA A 151 -20.28 -8.65 -29.80
C ALA A 151 -20.23 -7.12 -29.80
N VAL A 152 -21.05 -6.45 -28.96
CA VAL A 152 -21.02 -4.99 -28.81
C VAL A 152 -19.66 -4.51 -28.26
N ILE A 153 -19.11 -5.21 -27.27
CA ILE A 153 -17.78 -4.89 -26.72
C ILE A 153 -16.69 -5.05 -27.79
N ILE A 154 -16.74 -6.13 -28.59
CA ILE A 154 -15.77 -6.35 -29.68
C ILE A 154 -15.89 -5.25 -30.74
N THR A 155 -17.11 -4.83 -31.11
CA THR A 155 -17.30 -3.71 -32.04
C THR A 155 -16.79 -2.38 -31.50
N LEU A 156 -16.96 -2.13 -30.19
CA LEU A 156 -16.40 -0.95 -29.52
C LEU A 156 -14.86 -0.99 -29.52
N VAL A 157 -14.26 -2.14 -29.21
CA VAL A 157 -12.80 -2.30 -29.18
C VAL A 157 -12.20 -2.17 -30.58
N TRP A 158 -12.80 -2.77 -31.61
CA TRP A 158 -12.36 -2.59 -33.00
C TRP A 158 -12.55 -1.15 -33.49
N GLY A 159 -13.67 -0.50 -33.14
CA GLY A 159 -13.90 0.91 -33.46
C GLY A 159 -12.89 1.84 -32.83
N ILE A 160 -12.48 1.57 -31.58
CA ILE A 160 -11.47 2.35 -30.86
C ILE A 160 -10.07 2.08 -31.44
N LEU A 161 -9.70 0.84 -31.75
CA LEU A 161 -8.39 0.54 -32.36
C LEU A 161 -8.27 1.10 -33.79
N ALA A 162 -9.35 1.10 -34.57
CA ALA A 162 -9.36 1.69 -35.92
C ALA A 162 -9.29 3.22 -35.90
N PHE A 163 -9.63 3.88 -34.79
CA PHE A 163 -9.50 5.34 -34.61
C PHE A 163 -8.15 5.78 -34.02
N MET A 164 -7.32 4.83 -33.56
CA MET A 164 -6.03 5.11 -32.90
C MET A 164 -4.82 4.68 -33.74
N GLY A 165 -5.02 4.49 -35.05
CA GLY A 165 -4.02 3.94 -35.97
C GLY A 165 -4.02 4.65 -37.33
N SER A 166 -3.83 5.97 -37.33
CA SER A 166 -3.48 6.70 -38.55
C SER A 166 -2.68 7.96 -38.20
N GLU A 167 -1.41 7.76 -37.85
CA GLU A 167 -0.38 8.79 -37.97
C GLU A 167 0.94 8.08 -38.30
N GLU A 168 1.23 8.00 -39.60
CA GLU A 168 2.55 7.68 -40.12
C GLU A 168 3.54 8.84 -39.84
N PRO A 169 4.85 8.55 -39.79
CA PRO A 169 5.85 9.46 -39.26
C PRO A 169 6.31 10.46 -40.32
N SER A 170 5.91 11.71 -40.19
CA SER A 170 6.60 12.82 -40.88
C SER A 170 7.77 13.26 -40.02
N ALA A 171 8.97 12.81 -40.39
CA ALA A 171 10.19 13.47 -40.01
C ALA A 171 10.18 14.87 -40.63
N ASP A 172 10.15 15.91 -39.80
CA ASP A 172 10.76 17.17 -40.19
C ASP A 172 11.35 17.90 -38.99
N THR A 173 12.63 18.18 -39.13
CA THR A 173 13.44 18.98 -38.23
C THR A 173 13.11 20.44 -38.49
N SER A 174 12.42 21.09 -37.56
CA SER A 174 12.44 22.55 -37.49
C SER A 174 12.36 23.02 -36.05
N LEU A 175 13.49 23.60 -35.62
CA LEU A 175 13.64 24.41 -34.43
C LEU A 175 12.46 25.37 -34.26
N THR A 176 11.61 25.13 -33.27
CA THR A 176 10.86 26.19 -32.60
C THR A 176 10.82 25.83 -31.14
N ALA A 177 11.78 26.41 -30.41
CA ALA A 177 11.76 26.48 -28.98
C ALA A 177 10.41 27.09 -28.54
N THR A 178 9.53 26.25 -28.01
CA THR A 178 8.56 26.71 -27.03
C THR A 178 9.21 26.44 -25.67
N PRO A 179 9.72 27.46 -24.96
CA PRO A 179 9.95 27.29 -23.55
C PRO A 179 8.55 27.20 -22.94
N ALA A 180 8.08 25.99 -22.67
CA ALA A 180 7.06 25.82 -21.65
C ALA A 180 7.72 26.23 -20.33
N THR A 181 7.68 27.53 -20.05
CA THR A 181 7.90 28.09 -18.73
C THR A 181 6.80 27.53 -17.85
N THR A 182 7.00 26.31 -17.37
CA THR A 182 6.46 25.92 -16.08
C THR A 182 7.22 26.80 -15.11
N SER A 183 6.61 27.92 -14.74
CA SER A 183 7.12 28.78 -13.69
C SER A 183 7.51 27.88 -12.52
N PRO A 184 8.80 27.81 -12.13
CA PRO A 184 9.17 27.12 -10.91
C PRO A 184 8.35 27.79 -9.81
N ALA A 185 7.68 27.01 -8.97
CA ALA A 185 7.19 27.54 -7.69
C ALA A 185 8.30 28.43 -7.13
N ALA A 186 8.02 29.67 -6.71
CA ALA A 186 9.00 30.74 -6.53
C ALA A 186 10.21 30.44 -5.60
N ASN A 187 10.29 29.24 -5.04
CA ASN A 187 11.35 28.70 -4.19
C ASN A 187 11.83 27.28 -4.59
N ALA A 188 11.55 26.82 -5.82
CA ALA A 188 11.94 25.49 -6.30
C ALA A 188 13.36 25.52 -6.85
N THR A 189 14.20 24.57 -6.44
CA THR A 189 15.58 24.40 -6.90
C THR A 189 15.64 23.23 -7.87
N THR A 190 16.28 23.43 -9.02
CA THR A 190 16.46 22.40 -10.04
C THR A 190 17.62 21.47 -9.69
N PHE A 191 17.51 20.22 -10.13
CA PHE A 191 18.54 19.20 -10.05
C PHE A 191 18.32 18.17 -11.18
N THR A 192 19.39 17.51 -11.60
CA THR A 192 19.35 16.52 -12.67
C THR A 192 19.66 15.14 -12.09
N LEU A 193 18.82 14.16 -12.40
CA LEU A 193 19.14 12.74 -12.20
C LEU A 193 19.91 12.23 -13.41
N ILE A 194 20.96 11.46 -13.16
CA ILE A 194 21.81 10.85 -14.19
C ILE A 194 21.83 9.36 -13.92
N ALA A 195 21.25 8.56 -14.80
CA ALA A 195 21.33 7.11 -14.72
C ALA A 195 22.63 6.60 -15.34
N ASN A 196 23.52 6.06 -14.52
CA ASN A 196 24.74 5.40 -14.97
C ASN A 196 24.47 3.96 -15.45
N ASP A 197 23.39 3.36 -14.96
CA ASP A 197 22.85 2.04 -15.33
C ASP A 197 21.32 2.07 -15.15
N ASP A 198 20.64 1.00 -15.52
CA ASP A 198 19.19 0.86 -15.34
C ASP A 198 18.83 0.89 -13.85
N VAL A 199 18.12 1.94 -13.43
CA VAL A 199 17.83 2.19 -12.02
C VAL A 199 16.40 2.64 -11.82
N ARG A 200 15.73 2.10 -10.80
CA ARG A 200 14.42 2.62 -10.39
C ARG A 200 14.62 3.73 -9.38
N VAL A 201 14.11 4.91 -9.69
CA VAL A 201 14.26 6.10 -8.85
C VAL A 201 12.89 6.58 -8.37
N GLY A 202 12.80 6.88 -7.09
CA GLY A 202 11.67 7.56 -6.47
C GLY A 202 12.14 8.83 -5.78
N ILE A 203 11.43 9.92 -5.97
CA ILE A 203 11.72 11.22 -5.38
C ILE A 203 10.44 11.75 -4.78
N ARG A 204 10.51 12.02 -3.48
CA ARG A 204 9.40 12.57 -2.71
C ARG A 204 9.86 13.81 -1.97
N GLN A 205 9.06 14.86 -2.01
CA GLN A 205 9.26 16.04 -1.19
C GLN A 205 8.89 15.69 0.25
N ILE A 206 9.80 15.95 1.20
CA ILE A 206 9.58 15.56 2.61
C ILE A 206 8.45 16.36 3.23
N ASN A 207 8.29 17.63 2.83
CA ASN A 207 7.15 18.43 3.25
C ASN A 207 5.88 17.96 2.52
N GLY A 208 5.01 17.25 3.22
CA GLY A 208 3.76 16.70 2.67
C GLY A 208 3.87 15.34 1.98
N ASP A 209 5.05 14.70 1.98
CA ASP A 209 5.33 13.41 1.30
C ASP A 209 4.87 13.38 -0.18
N ILE A 210 5.05 14.50 -0.88
CA ILE A 210 4.54 14.70 -2.24
C ILE A 210 5.47 13.99 -3.24
N PRO A 211 4.99 13.04 -4.06
CA PRO A 211 5.80 12.41 -5.09
C PRO A 211 6.14 13.40 -6.22
N ILE A 212 7.43 13.57 -6.50
CA ILE A 212 7.96 14.42 -7.58
C ILE A 212 8.27 13.57 -8.82
N PHE A 213 8.83 12.38 -8.60
CA PHE A 213 9.21 11.47 -9.68
C PHE A 213 9.22 10.03 -9.16
N GLU A 214 8.63 9.07 -9.86
CA GLU A 214 8.68 7.66 -9.47
C GLU A 214 8.59 6.77 -10.72
N ALA A 215 9.74 6.40 -11.28
CA ALA A 215 9.82 5.63 -12.53
C ALA A 215 11.16 4.89 -12.66
N PRO A 216 11.23 3.83 -13.47
CA PRO A 216 12.51 3.33 -13.97
C PRO A 216 13.19 4.42 -14.83
N LEU A 217 14.50 4.57 -14.64
CA LEU A 217 15.35 5.48 -15.38
C LEU A 217 16.41 4.61 -16.08
N PRO A 218 16.31 4.43 -17.42
CA PRO A 218 17.26 3.63 -18.18
C PRO A 218 18.66 4.25 -18.18
N GLN A 219 19.67 3.43 -18.42
CA GLN A 219 21.05 3.89 -18.55
C GLN A 219 21.19 5.05 -19.56
N GLY A 220 21.98 6.07 -19.18
CA GLY A 220 22.30 7.22 -20.03
C GLY A 220 21.19 8.28 -20.09
N VAL A 221 20.05 8.06 -19.43
CA VAL A 221 18.97 9.05 -19.38
C VAL A 221 19.27 10.08 -18.28
N GLU A 222 19.29 11.35 -18.68
CA GLU A 222 19.27 12.47 -17.75
C GLU A 222 17.84 12.99 -17.58
N LYS A 223 17.44 13.24 -16.33
CA LYS A 223 16.12 13.79 -16.01
C LYS A 223 16.25 15.01 -15.12
N GLU A 224 15.97 16.18 -15.66
CA GLU A 224 15.88 17.41 -14.88
C GLU A 224 14.54 17.48 -14.12
N LEU A 225 14.63 17.83 -12.84
CA LEU A 225 13.52 17.94 -11.90
C LEU A 225 13.72 19.18 -11.03
N ALA A 226 12.63 19.66 -10.42
CA ALA A 226 12.66 20.76 -9.48
C ALA A 226 11.94 20.36 -8.19
N ALA A 227 12.46 20.83 -7.04
CA ALA A 227 11.85 20.58 -5.74
C ALA A 227 11.98 21.78 -4.81
N THR A 228 11.00 21.92 -3.90
CA THR A 228 10.99 22.97 -2.88
C THR A 228 11.38 22.39 -1.53
N GLY A 229 12.55 22.76 -1.00
CA GLY A 229 13.05 22.26 0.29
C GLY A 229 13.63 20.85 0.23
N SER A 230 13.54 20.08 1.33
CA SER A 230 14.16 18.75 1.39
C SER A 230 13.39 17.71 0.59
N ILE A 231 14.13 16.90 -0.17
CA ILE A 231 13.65 15.72 -0.87
C ILE A 231 14.24 14.45 -0.27
N ARG A 232 13.48 13.37 -0.37
CA ARG A 232 13.97 12.01 -0.20
C ARG A 232 14.11 11.38 -1.57
N VAL A 233 15.31 10.93 -1.88
CA VAL A 233 15.61 10.16 -3.08
C VAL A 233 15.75 8.70 -2.66
N THR A 234 14.96 7.82 -3.26
CA THR A 234 15.02 6.37 -3.14
C THR A 234 15.51 5.78 -4.45
N TYR A 235 16.39 4.79 -4.40
CA TYR A 235 16.98 4.19 -5.58
C TYR A 235 17.17 2.69 -5.37
N SER A 236 17.07 1.91 -6.46
CA SER A 236 17.29 0.46 -6.43
C SER A 236 18.77 0.09 -6.32
N ASP A 237 19.65 0.87 -6.94
CA ASP A 237 21.10 0.67 -6.93
C ASP A 237 21.81 2.03 -6.78
N ALA A 238 22.78 2.08 -5.87
CA ALA A 238 23.56 3.28 -5.58
C ALA A 238 24.61 3.58 -6.67
N ALA A 239 25.19 2.55 -7.30
CA ALA A 239 26.18 2.74 -8.35
C ALA A 239 25.54 3.23 -9.66
N ALA A 240 24.28 2.87 -9.88
CA ALA A 240 23.52 3.16 -11.08
C ALA A 240 22.96 4.60 -11.15
N LEU A 241 23.05 5.39 -10.08
CA LEU A 241 22.45 6.73 -10.02
C LEU A 241 23.45 7.79 -9.53
N SER A 242 23.45 8.93 -10.23
CA SER A 242 24.08 10.17 -9.77
C SER A 242 23.07 11.33 -9.83
N ILE A 243 23.29 12.35 -9.02
CA ILE A 243 22.46 13.57 -9.00
C ILE A 243 23.36 14.77 -9.18
N ARG A 244 23.09 15.58 -10.20
CA ARG A 244 23.76 16.86 -10.42
C ARG A 244 22.93 17.99 -9.84
N ILE A 245 23.55 18.83 -9.00
CA ILE A 245 22.93 19.98 -8.36
C ILE A 245 23.88 21.17 -8.55
N GLY A 246 23.46 22.14 -9.36
CA GLY A 246 24.34 23.21 -9.81
C GLY A 246 25.51 22.66 -10.62
N THR A 247 26.73 22.90 -10.15
CA THR A 247 27.97 22.47 -10.82
C THR A 247 28.53 21.14 -10.32
N GLU A 248 27.99 20.59 -9.23
CA GLU A 248 28.51 19.37 -8.61
C GLU A 248 27.63 18.16 -8.91
N THR A 249 28.28 17.01 -9.10
CA THR A 249 27.63 15.71 -9.27
C THR A 249 27.84 14.86 -8.01
N TYR A 250 26.75 14.38 -7.43
CA TYR A 250 26.70 13.62 -6.21
C TYR A 250 26.39 12.15 -6.52
N GLN A 251 27.27 11.26 -6.08
CA GLN A 251 27.04 9.82 -6.15
C GLN A 251 26.14 9.35 -5.00
N MET A 252 25.33 8.32 -5.24
CA MET A 252 24.51 7.76 -4.18
C MET A 252 25.38 7.00 -3.16
N VAL A 253 24.87 6.86 -1.93
CA VAL A 253 25.61 6.23 -0.83
C VAL A 253 25.44 4.72 -0.90
N GLN A 254 26.54 3.99 -1.07
CA GLN A 254 26.50 2.53 -1.06
C GLN A 254 25.95 1.96 0.26
N GLY A 255 25.17 0.89 0.16
CA GLY A 255 24.53 0.24 1.31
C GLY A 255 23.30 0.99 1.85
N LYS A 256 22.93 2.14 1.27
CA LYS A 256 21.65 2.82 1.54
C LYS A 256 20.73 2.68 0.34
N THR A 257 19.43 2.65 0.60
CA THR A 257 18.37 2.64 -0.44
C THR A 257 17.66 3.99 -0.55
N SER A 258 18.02 4.93 0.33
CA SER A 258 17.50 6.29 0.29
C SER A 258 18.45 7.30 0.92
N ILE A 259 18.37 8.53 0.43
CA ILE A 259 19.08 9.68 0.98
C ILE A 259 18.13 10.87 1.08
N ARG A 260 18.40 11.73 2.06
CA ARG A 260 17.76 13.04 2.18
C ARG A 260 18.71 14.08 1.61
N ILE A 261 18.20 14.90 0.70
CA ILE A 261 18.94 16.01 0.11
C ILE A 261 18.09 17.28 0.26
N THR A 262 18.72 18.42 0.49
CA THR A 262 18.08 19.73 0.39
C THR A 262 18.78 20.51 -0.73
N PRO A 263 18.26 20.50 -1.98
CA PRO A 263 18.95 21.10 -3.11
C PRO A 263 19.27 22.59 -2.90
N SER A 264 18.38 23.34 -2.24
CA SER A 264 18.59 24.76 -1.93
C SER A 264 19.80 25.01 -1.02
N ASP A 265 20.07 24.12 -0.06
CA ASP A 265 21.20 24.26 0.86
C ASP A 265 22.52 24.02 0.14
N ILE A 266 22.53 23.04 -0.77
CA ILE A 266 23.67 22.74 -1.64
C ILE A 266 23.94 23.92 -2.57
N PHE A 267 22.91 24.45 -3.20
CA PHE A 267 23.04 25.59 -4.11
C PHE A 267 23.55 26.85 -3.39
N LYS A 268 23.04 27.14 -2.17
CA LYS A 268 23.55 28.24 -1.33
C LYS A 268 25.01 28.05 -0.92
N LYS A 269 25.40 26.82 -0.58
CA LYS A 269 26.80 26.49 -0.23
C LYS A 269 27.74 26.73 -1.41
N GLN A 270 27.31 26.41 -2.62
CA GLN A 270 28.07 26.68 -3.85
C GLN A 270 28.17 28.19 -4.13
N ALA A 271 27.09 28.94 -3.93
CA ALA A 271 27.06 30.39 -4.17
C ALA A 271 27.87 31.21 -3.14
N GLY A 272 28.05 30.71 -1.92
CA GLY A 272 28.81 31.38 -0.85
C GLY A 272 30.29 31.01 -0.76
N ALA A 273 30.81 30.20 -1.68
CA ALA A 273 32.20 29.73 -1.71
C ALA A 273 33.12 30.58 -2.62
N ASN A 274 32.74 31.83 -2.91
CA ASN A 274 33.45 32.75 -3.80
C ASN A 274 34.02 33.94 -3.01
#